data_AF-F6DT53-F1
#
_entry.id   AF-F6DT53-F1
#
_cell.length_a   1.000
_cell.length_b   1.000
_cell.length_c   1.000
_cell.angle_alpha   90.00
_cell.angle_beta   90.00
_cell.angle_gamma   90.00
#
_symmetry.space_group_name_H-M   'P 1'
#
loop_
_entity.id
_entity.type
_entity.pdbx_description
1 polymer ?
#
loop_
_entity_poly.entity_id
_entity_poly.type
_entity_poly.pdbx_seq_one_letter_code
_entity_poly.pdbx_strand_id
1 'polypeptide(L)' 'MTEKYFCPLLNKEIEEGKCVEINYELIKAKKEEYLIEIKKILRKSNNEIEKICEACVNYPL' A
#
# COMPACT_ATOMS: atom_id res chain seq x y z
N MET A 1 -8.80 -16.77 -11.04
CA MET A 1 -8.16 -17.05 -9.74
C MET A 1 -7.61 -15.72 -9.29
N THR A 2 -8.06 -15.17 -8.15
CA THR A 2 -7.47 -13.94 -7.62
C THR A 2 -6.13 -14.29 -7.00
N GLU A 3 -5.03 -13.79 -7.56
CA GLU A 3 -3.71 -13.95 -6.95
C GLU A 3 -3.70 -13.22 -5.59
N LYS A 4 -3.13 -13.88 -4.58
CA LYS A 4 -2.99 -13.33 -3.23
C LYS A 4 -1.53 -13.08 -2.95
N TYR A 5 -1.22 -11.90 -2.43
CA TYR A 5 0.13 -11.49 -2.07
C TYR A 5 0.19 -11.14 -0.60
N PHE A 6 1.32 -11.46 0.03
CA PHE A 6 1.62 -10.94 1.35
C PHE A 6 1.95 -9.45 1.25
N CYS A 7 1.18 -8.61 1.95
CA CYS A 7 1.42 -7.19 2.03
C CYS A 7 2.18 -6.85 3.32
N PRO A 8 3.44 -6.37 3.24
CA PRO A 8 4.21 -6.00 4.42
C PRO A 8 3.60 -4.79 5.15
N LEU A 9 2.91 -3.92 4.42
CA LEU A 9 2.23 -2.74 4.98
C LEU A 9 1.06 -3.12 5.90
N LEU A 10 0.25 -4.09 5.47
CA LEU A 10 -0.90 -4.58 6.22
C LEU A 10 -0.58 -5.80 7.10
N ASN A 11 0.66 -6.30 7.01
CA ASN A 11 1.17 -7.49 7.67
C ASN A 11 0.23 -8.71 7.53
N LYS A 12 -0.34 -8.89 6.33
CA LYS A 12 -1.29 -9.98 6.02
C LYS A 12 -1.37 -10.25 4.52
N GLU A 13 -1.95 -11.40 4.17
CA GLU A 13 -2.30 -11.69 2.79
C GLU A 13 -3.46 -10.82 2.31
N ILE A 14 -3.30 -10.24 1.12
CA ILE A 14 -4.31 -9.46 0.42
C ILE A 14 -4.45 -9.96 -1.01
N GLU A 15 -5.60 -9.70 -1.62
CA GLU A 15 -5.80 -9.94 -3.05
C GLU A 15 -5.04 -8.92 -3.89
N GLU A 16 -4.64 -9.32 -5.10
CA GLU A 16 -3.98 -8.47 -6.09
C GLU A 16 -4.65 -7.12 -6.27
N GLY A 17 -5.98 -7.11 -6.44
CA GLY A 17 -6.75 -5.88 -6.62
C GLY A 17 -6.51 -4.87 -5.50
N LYS A 18 -6.40 -5.36 -4.26
CA LYS A 18 -6.09 -4.50 -3.10
C LYS A 18 -4.66 -3.99 -3.10
N CYS A 19 -3.71 -4.78 -3.60
CA CYS A 19 -2.31 -4.34 -3.78
C CYS A 19 -2.23 -3.21 -4.82
N VAL A 20 -2.93 -3.38 -5.95
CA VAL A 20 -3.02 -2.37 -7.02
C VAL A 20 -3.65 -1.08 -6.51
N GLU A 21 -4.74 -1.16 -5.73
CA GLU A 21 -5.35 0.02 -5.10
C GLU A 21 -4.36 0.75 -4.18
N ILE A 22 -3.63 0.02 -3.33
CA ILE A 22 -2.62 0.62 -2.43
C ILE A 22 -1.51 1.30 -3.23
N ASN A 23 -0.97 0.66 -4.26
CA ASN A 23 0.08 1.21 -5.12
C ASN A 23 -0.41 2.45 -5.88
N TYR A 24 -1.63 2.40 -6.40
CA TYR A 24 -2.25 3.53 -7.10
C TYR A 24 -2.43 4.73 -6.16
N GLU A 25 -2.94 4.49 -4.96
CA GLU A 25 -3.08 5.52 -3.94
C GLU A 25 -1.73 6.04 -3.45
N LEU A 26 -0.69 5.20 -3.35
CA LEU A 26 0.67 5.63 -3.04
C LEU A 26 1.26 6.56 -4.10
N ILE A 27 1.16 6.17 -5.37
CA ILE A 27 1.62 6.98 -6.51
C ILE A 27 0.87 8.31 -6.53
N LYS A 28 -0.45 8.29 -6.29
CA LYS A 28 -1.27 9.50 -6.17
C LYS A 28 -1.02 10.31 -4.92
N ALA A 29 -0.65 9.69 -3.80
CA ALA A 29 -0.45 10.33 -2.50
C ALA A 29 0.80 11.21 -2.42
N LYS A 30 1.60 11.26 -3.49
CA LYS A 30 2.44 12.43 -3.80
C LYS A 30 1.63 13.74 -3.83
N LYS A 31 0.30 13.66 -3.97
CA LYS A 31 -0.69 14.68 -3.65
C LYS A 31 -1.36 14.28 -2.33
N GLU A 32 -1.21 15.08 -1.27
CA GLU A 32 -1.42 14.74 0.16
C GLU A 32 -2.75 14.06 0.58
N GLU A 33 -3.75 14.02 -0.29
CA GLU A 33 -5.16 13.78 0.06
C GLU A 33 -5.63 12.31 -0.02
N TYR A 34 -4.84 11.39 -0.60
CA TYR A 34 -5.39 10.08 -1.03
C TYR A 34 -5.19 8.91 -0.04
N LEU A 35 -4.14 8.88 0.79
CA LEU A 35 -3.92 7.77 1.75
C LEU A 35 -4.72 7.84 3.07
N ILE A 36 -5.86 8.53 3.11
CA ILE A 36 -6.56 8.83 4.38
C ILE A 36 -6.96 7.56 5.14
N GLU A 37 -7.50 6.56 4.46
CA GLU A 37 -7.96 5.33 5.13
C GLU A 37 -6.81 4.46 5.60
N ILE A 38 -5.77 4.29 4.78
CA ILE A 38 -4.56 3.51 5.13
C ILE A 38 -3.80 4.20 6.28
N LYS A 39 -3.68 5.52 6.26
CA LYS A 39 -3.11 6.31 7.38
C LYS A 39 -3.92 6.14 8.66
N LYS A 40 -5.25 6.18 8.58
CA LYS A 40 -6.14 6.02 9.74
C LYS A 40 -5.99 4.64 10.38
N ILE A 41 -5.86 3.60 9.55
CA ILE A 41 -5.73 2.22 10.01
C ILE A 41 -4.34 1.97 10.59
N LEU A 42 -3.29 2.41 9.90
CA LEU A 42 -1.91 2.07 10.24
C LEU A 42 -1.23 3.08 11.17
N ARG A 43 -1.81 4.27 11.36
CA ARG A 43 -1.22 5.40 12.10
C ARG A 43 0.21 5.72 11.67
N LYS A 44 0.51 5.53 10.39
CA LYS A 44 1.83 5.77 9.77
C LYS A 44 1.79 6.99 8.86
N SER A 45 2.92 7.69 8.77
CA SER A 45 3.10 8.80 7.84
C SER A 45 3.21 8.31 6.38
N ASN A 46 2.96 9.20 5.40
CA ASN A 46 3.13 8.88 3.97
C ASN A 46 4.50 8.26 3.68
N ASN A 47 5.56 8.87 4.23
CA ASN A 47 6.94 8.45 4.02
C ASN A 47 7.22 7.05 4.60
N GLU A 48 6.62 6.71 5.74
CA GLU A 48 6.74 5.34 6.29
C GLU A 48 6.02 4.31 5.42
N ILE A 49 4.82 4.64 4.92
CA ILE A 49 4.05 3.74 4.06
C ILE A 49 4.81 3.51 2.75
N GLU A 50 5.33 4.58 2.15
CA GLU A 50 6.14 4.53 0.92
C GLU A 50 7.37 3.64 1.12
N LYS A 51 8.16 3.84 2.19
CA LYS A 51 9.33 3.00 2.49
C LYS A 51 8.99 1.51 2.68
N ILE A 52 7.85 1.20 3.31
CA ILE A 52 7.43 -0.19 3.49
C ILE A 52 7.05 -0.82 2.13
N CYS A 53 6.37 -0.07 1.28
CA CYS A 53 6.00 -0.53 -0.04
C CYS A 53 7.20 -0.60 -0.99
N GLU A 54 8.14 0.35 -0.95
CA GLU A 54 9.40 0.30 -1.70
C GLU A 54 10.25 -0.93 -1.37
N ALA A 55 10.15 -1.45 -0.15
CA ALA A 55 10.80 -2.69 0.27
C ALA A 55 10.04 -3.97 -0.16
N CYS A 56 8.85 -3.84 -0.74
CA CYS A 56 8.05 -4.97 -1.22
C CYS A 56 8.56 -5.46 -2.57
N VAL A 57 8.74 -6.77 -2.73
CA VAL A 57 9.08 -7.42 -4.01
C VAL A 57 8.06 -7.15 -5.12
N ASN A 58 6.81 -6.89 -4.72
CA ASN A 58 5.70 -6.61 -5.61
C ASN A 58 5.48 -5.09 -5.76
N TYR A 59 6.50 -4.25 -5.59
CA TYR A 59 6.38 -2.81 -5.77
C TYR A 59 7.28 -2.29 -6.90
N PRO A 60 6.78 -1.39 -7.77
CA PRO A 60 5.38 -1.05 -8.00
C PRO A 60 4.70 -2.12 -8.89
N LEU A 61 3.74 -2.86 -8.34
CA LEU A 61 2.82 -3.71 -9.14
C LEU A 61 1.90 -2.83 -9.98
#